data_AF-A0A955CUJ6-F1
#
_entry.id   AF-A0A955CUJ6-F1
#
_cell.length_a   1.000
_cell.length_b   1.000
_cell.length_c   1.000
_cell.angle_alpha   90.00
_cell.angle_beta   90.00
_cell.angle_gamma   90.00
#
_symmetry.space_group_name_H-M   'P 1'
#
loop_
_entity.id
_entity.type
_entity.pdbx_description
1 polymer ?
#
loop_
_entity_poly.entity_id
_entity_poly.type
_entity_poly.pdbx_seq_one_letter_code
_entity_poly.pdbx_strand_id
1 'polypeptide(L)'
;MTQSKPHPEKERILLVDDNPTNLQVLFQTLSSLGHDLLVARDGVSAIRVAQESQPSLILLDIMMPPGIDGFETCRQLKENPATRDIAVIFLSALDDTDDKVRGLTTGAVDYVSKPFKADEVIARVRTHLTIVQLQRKLDHQNAQLLHANNRMQQDLIAAEQIQRALLPAETLAFGPVQIQWMYQPCDRLAGDALNIFQIDEHNVGVYVLDVVGHGVSASLLSVAVMHALSPTSSIGSMNLLDPVEVAATLNTRFPMLSGSNQFFTLFYGVINTQQRSITYTLAAHPPPMHVDAAGQAQVWEGSGLPIGVVKEPMYNAWTKTLSPGTRLFIFSDGLPELRAPDGTLFGDDNLKALIQNCAGIHLTGTLDRISEHIIAWNHQGKSDDISVIAIEINQ
;
A
#
# COMPACT_ATOMS: atom_id res chain seq x y z
N MET A 1 -0.76 3.19 -40.33
CA MET A 1 -1.71 2.11 -40.01
C MET A 1 -2.84 2.72 -39.20
N THR A 2 -4.01 2.80 -39.79
CA THR A 2 -5.20 3.49 -39.28
C THR A 2 -5.75 2.71 -38.09
N GLN A 3 -5.72 3.28 -36.88
CA GLN A 3 -6.42 2.71 -35.73
C GLN A 3 -7.92 2.79 -36.01
N SER A 4 -8.54 1.64 -36.22
CA SER A 4 -10.00 1.51 -36.31
C SER A 4 -10.63 1.95 -35.00
N LYS A 5 -11.55 2.92 -35.05
CA LYS A 5 -12.43 3.23 -33.92
C LYS A 5 -13.07 1.92 -33.43
N PRO A 6 -13.10 1.65 -32.11
CA PRO A 6 -13.80 0.47 -31.60
C PRO A 6 -15.26 0.54 -32.07
N HIS A 7 -15.70 -0.49 -32.79
CA HIS A 7 -17.13 -0.66 -33.04
C HIS A 7 -17.82 -0.86 -31.67
N PRO A 8 -18.98 -0.24 -31.41
CA PRO A 8 -19.73 -0.53 -30.22
C PRO A 8 -20.02 -2.04 -30.17
N GLU A 9 -19.79 -2.68 -29.03
CA GLU A 9 -20.13 -4.08 -28.85
C GLU A 9 -21.60 -4.29 -29.22
N LYS A 10 -21.88 -5.39 -29.91
CA LYS A 10 -23.20 -5.69 -30.43
C LYS A 10 -24.14 -6.06 -29.28
N GLU A 11 -24.88 -5.07 -28.79
CA GLU A 11 -25.87 -5.27 -27.73
C GLU A 11 -27.18 -5.89 -28.25
N ARG A 12 -27.94 -6.50 -27.34
CA ARG A 12 -29.31 -6.98 -27.56
C ARG A 12 -30.31 -5.96 -27.03
N ILE A 13 -31.32 -5.61 -27.83
CA ILE A 13 -32.40 -4.70 -27.48
C ILE A 13 -33.72 -5.45 -27.63
N LEU A 14 -34.55 -5.48 -26.59
CA LEU A 14 -35.87 -6.11 -26.63
C LEU A 14 -36.96 -5.06 -26.85
N LEU A 15 -37.73 -5.24 -27.92
CA LEU A 15 -38.88 -4.40 -28.27
C LEU A 15 -40.15 -5.10 -27.80
N VAL A 16 -40.98 -4.42 -27.01
CA VAL A 16 -42.20 -4.98 -26.43
C VAL A 16 -43.37 -4.04 -26.66
N ASP A 17 -44.34 -4.48 -27.43
CA ASP A 17 -45.58 -3.76 -27.74
C ASP A 17 -46.59 -4.80 -28.29
N ASP A 18 -47.86 -4.70 -27.92
CA ASP A 18 -48.92 -5.63 -28.38
C ASP A 18 -49.32 -5.34 -29.84
N ASN A 19 -49.07 -4.12 -30.32
CA ASN A 19 -49.37 -3.71 -31.68
C ASN A 19 -48.21 -4.02 -32.64
N PRO A 20 -48.41 -4.91 -33.64
CA PRO A 20 -47.36 -5.29 -34.58
C PRO A 20 -46.86 -4.13 -35.44
N THR A 21 -47.69 -3.10 -35.68
CA THR A 21 -47.28 -1.90 -36.43
C THR A 21 -46.27 -1.08 -35.66
N ASN A 22 -46.46 -0.91 -34.35
CA ASN A 22 -45.50 -0.19 -33.49
C ASN A 22 -44.15 -0.92 -33.45
N LEU A 23 -44.18 -2.25 -33.28
CA LEU A 23 -42.98 -3.09 -33.34
C LEU A 23 -42.25 -2.95 -34.67
N GLN A 24 -42.97 -2.95 -35.80
CA GLN A 24 -42.37 -2.80 -37.12
C GLN A 24 -41.67 -1.44 -37.28
N VAL A 25 -42.29 -0.35 -36.80
CA VAL A 25 -41.70 1.00 -36.84
C VAL A 25 -40.42 1.06 -35.99
N LEU A 26 -40.45 0.54 -34.75
CA LEU A 26 -39.27 0.49 -33.88
C LEU A 26 -38.16 -0.37 -34.47
N PHE A 27 -38.51 -1.53 -35.02
CA PHE A 27 -37.56 -2.43 -35.65
C PHE A 27 -36.85 -1.75 -36.83
N GLN A 28 -37.60 -1.11 -37.73
CA GLN A 28 -37.03 -0.37 -38.86
C GLN A 28 -36.15 0.81 -38.40
N THR A 29 -36.60 1.55 -37.38
CA THR A 29 -35.86 2.68 -36.80
C THR A 29 -34.50 2.25 -36.26
N LEU A 30 -34.44 1.12 -35.55
CA LEU A 30 -33.24 0.67 -34.84
C LEU A 30 -32.36 -0.31 -35.64
N SER A 31 -32.85 -0.89 -36.73
CA SER A 31 -32.11 -1.86 -37.56
C SER A 31 -30.77 -1.31 -38.07
N SER A 32 -30.70 0.00 -38.30
CA SER A 32 -29.49 0.68 -38.78
C SER A 32 -28.38 0.82 -37.72
N LEU A 33 -28.66 0.54 -36.45
CA LEU A 33 -27.70 0.70 -35.34
C LEU A 33 -26.77 -0.51 -35.15
N GLY A 34 -26.99 -1.62 -35.86
CA GLY A 34 -26.13 -2.80 -35.82
C GLY A 34 -26.27 -3.66 -34.55
N HIS A 35 -27.26 -3.38 -33.70
CA HIS A 35 -27.62 -4.17 -32.53
C HIS A 35 -28.56 -5.34 -32.87
N ASP A 36 -28.60 -6.36 -32.00
CA ASP A 36 -29.53 -7.47 -32.12
C ASP A 36 -30.89 -7.10 -31.55
N LEU A 37 -31.92 -7.06 -32.40
CA LEU A 37 -33.28 -6.71 -32.00
C LEU A 37 -34.08 -7.98 -31.70
N LEU A 38 -34.60 -8.05 -30.48
CA LEU A 38 -35.52 -9.07 -30.01
C LEU A 38 -36.93 -8.47 -29.94
N VAL A 39 -37.96 -9.30 -30.07
CA VAL A 39 -39.35 -8.85 -30.07
C VAL A 39 -40.18 -9.72 -29.14
N ALA A 40 -41.02 -9.07 -28.32
CA ALA A 40 -42.09 -9.68 -27.55
C ALA A 40 -43.40 -8.91 -27.79
N ARG A 41 -44.54 -9.60 -27.67
CA ARG A 41 -45.87 -9.02 -27.95
C ARG A 41 -46.72 -8.83 -26.70
N ASP A 42 -46.19 -9.19 -25.54
CA ASP A 42 -46.87 -9.11 -24.25
C ASP A 42 -45.84 -9.13 -23.12
N GLY A 43 -46.24 -8.71 -21.93
CA GLY A 43 -45.34 -8.65 -20.77
C GLY A 43 -44.79 -10.00 -20.33
N VAL A 44 -45.55 -11.08 -20.45
CA VAL A 44 -45.13 -12.43 -20.02
C VAL A 44 -44.04 -12.97 -20.95
N SER A 45 -44.22 -12.81 -22.25
CA SER A 45 -43.20 -13.16 -23.24
C SER A 45 -41.97 -12.27 -23.12
N ALA A 46 -42.14 -10.98 -22.79
CA ALA A 46 -41.02 -10.07 -22.54
C ALA A 46 -40.15 -10.50 -21.36
N ILE A 47 -40.75 -10.87 -20.22
CA ILE A 47 -40.03 -11.36 -19.04
C ILE A 47 -39.25 -12.63 -19.37
N ARG A 48 -39.88 -13.58 -20.06
CA ARG A 48 -39.23 -14.83 -20.46
C ARG A 48 -38.02 -14.57 -21.37
N VAL A 49 -38.19 -13.74 -22.41
CA VAL A 49 -37.10 -13.38 -23.33
C VAL A 49 -36.00 -12.61 -22.60
N ALA A 50 -36.34 -11.71 -21.68
CA ALA A 50 -35.36 -10.97 -20.89
C ALA A 50 -34.50 -11.90 -20.02
N GLN A 51 -35.11 -12.93 -19.42
CA GLN A 51 -34.38 -13.92 -18.62
C GLN A 51 -33.45 -14.79 -19.48
N GLU A 52 -33.94 -15.31 -20.60
CA GLU A 52 -33.17 -16.18 -21.50
C GLU A 52 -32.06 -15.43 -22.25
N SER A 53 -32.39 -14.22 -22.73
CA SER A 53 -31.56 -13.48 -23.68
C SER A 53 -30.87 -12.25 -23.08
N GLN A 54 -31.06 -11.93 -21.80
CA GLN A 54 -30.29 -10.89 -21.10
C GLN A 54 -30.01 -9.63 -21.97
N PRO A 55 -31.07 -8.98 -22.53
CA PRO A 55 -30.88 -7.78 -23.33
C PRO A 55 -30.31 -6.66 -22.47
N SER A 56 -29.58 -5.75 -23.09
CA SER A 56 -29.00 -4.59 -22.40
C SER A 56 -30.02 -3.46 -22.24
N LEU A 57 -31.06 -3.46 -23.07
CA LEU A 57 -32.12 -2.46 -23.05
C LEU A 57 -33.45 -3.06 -23.50
N ILE A 58 -34.54 -2.66 -22.85
CA ILE A 58 -35.93 -3.01 -23.18
C ILE A 58 -36.68 -1.72 -23.51
N LEU A 59 -37.29 -1.66 -24.70
CA LEU A 59 -38.31 -0.68 -25.04
C LEU A 59 -39.66 -1.32 -24.74
N LEU A 60 -40.35 -0.83 -23.70
CA LEU A 60 -41.52 -1.48 -23.13
C LEU A 60 -42.76 -0.61 -23.24
N ASP A 61 -43.76 -1.06 -23.96
CA ASP A 61 -45.07 -0.40 -23.95
C ASP A 61 -45.73 -0.49 -22.58
N ILE A 62 -46.38 0.61 -22.18
CA ILE A 62 -47.13 0.68 -20.94
C ILE A 62 -48.46 -0.08 -21.09
N MET A 63 -49.13 0.06 -22.23
CA MET A 63 -50.48 -0.44 -22.43
C MET A 63 -50.48 -1.67 -23.36
N MET A 64 -50.56 -2.88 -22.81
CA MET A 64 -50.49 -4.13 -23.59
C MET A 64 -51.68 -5.09 -23.31
N PRO A 65 -52.88 -4.82 -23.82
CA PRO A 65 -54.03 -5.72 -23.64
C PRO A 65 -54.00 -6.95 -24.59
N PRO A 66 -54.45 -8.14 -24.15
CA PRO A 66 -54.82 -8.52 -22.79
C PRO A 66 -53.62 -9.05 -21.98
N GLY A 67 -53.55 -8.76 -20.69
CA GLY A 67 -52.52 -9.33 -19.80
C GLY A 67 -52.01 -8.35 -18.75
N ILE A 68 -50.78 -8.57 -18.30
CA ILE A 68 -50.07 -7.63 -17.44
C ILE A 68 -49.62 -6.40 -18.24
N ASP A 69 -49.70 -5.23 -17.63
CA ASP A 69 -49.26 -3.98 -18.24
C ASP A 69 -47.73 -3.82 -18.19
N GLY A 70 -47.21 -2.75 -18.81
CA GLY A 70 -45.79 -2.45 -18.82
C GLY A 70 -45.22 -2.13 -17.44
N PHE A 71 -46.01 -1.52 -16.54
CA PHE A 71 -45.54 -1.21 -15.18
C PHE A 71 -45.30 -2.49 -14.37
N GLU A 72 -46.26 -3.42 -14.39
CA GLU A 72 -46.14 -4.71 -13.73
C GLU A 72 -45.02 -5.55 -14.35
N THR A 73 -44.87 -5.50 -15.68
CA THR A 73 -43.76 -6.14 -16.39
C THR A 73 -42.41 -5.60 -15.91
N CYS A 74 -42.26 -4.27 -15.84
CA CYS A 74 -41.03 -3.62 -15.36
C CYS A 74 -40.75 -3.97 -13.89
N ARG A 75 -41.77 -3.95 -13.03
CA ARG A 75 -41.65 -4.33 -11.62
C ARG A 75 -41.09 -5.75 -11.47
N GLN A 76 -41.65 -6.72 -12.19
CA GLN A 76 -41.17 -8.12 -12.15
C GLN A 76 -39.74 -8.26 -12.68
N LEU A 77 -39.38 -7.52 -13.73
CA LEU A 77 -38.00 -7.48 -14.24
C LEU A 77 -37.02 -6.91 -13.20
N LYS A 78 -37.43 -5.87 -12.46
CA LYS A 78 -36.61 -5.19 -11.44
C LYS A 78 -36.48 -5.96 -10.14
N GLU A 79 -37.47 -6.77 -9.78
CA GLU A 79 -37.40 -7.63 -8.58
C GLU A 79 -36.46 -8.83 -8.79
N ASN A 80 -36.39 -9.36 -10.01
CA ASN A 80 -35.57 -10.53 -10.32
C ASN A 80 -34.06 -10.19 -10.40
N PRO A 81 -33.18 -10.83 -9.59
CA PRO A 81 -31.73 -10.64 -9.65
C PRO A 81 -31.10 -10.80 -11.04
N ALA A 82 -31.65 -11.68 -11.88
CA ALA A 82 -31.13 -11.93 -13.21
C ALA A 82 -31.50 -10.86 -14.24
N THR A 83 -32.49 -9.99 -13.98
CA THR A 83 -32.96 -9.01 -14.97
C THR A 83 -33.00 -7.57 -14.45
N ARG A 84 -32.74 -7.37 -13.15
CA ARG A 84 -32.89 -6.06 -12.49
C ARG A 84 -32.04 -4.95 -13.09
N ASP A 85 -30.87 -5.28 -13.60
CA ASP A 85 -29.92 -4.31 -14.13
C ASP A 85 -30.17 -3.96 -15.60
N ILE A 86 -31.14 -4.61 -16.25
CA ILE A 86 -31.51 -4.30 -17.64
C ILE A 86 -32.15 -2.91 -17.70
N ALA A 87 -31.67 -2.06 -18.61
CA ALA A 87 -32.26 -0.73 -18.81
C ALA A 87 -33.67 -0.85 -19.41
N VAL A 88 -34.68 -0.25 -18.78
CA VAL A 88 -36.05 -0.24 -19.29
C VAL A 88 -36.43 1.19 -19.64
N ILE A 89 -36.82 1.41 -20.90
CA ILE A 89 -37.38 2.66 -21.38
C ILE A 89 -38.85 2.41 -21.70
N PHE A 90 -39.75 3.15 -21.07
CA PHE A 90 -41.17 3.04 -21.33
C PHE A 90 -41.56 3.70 -22.66
N LEU A 91 -42.54 3.12 -23.35
CA LEU A 91 -43.22 3.72 -24.48
C LEU A 91 -44.60 4.19 -23.99
N SER A 92 -44.86 5.49 -24.03
CA SER A 92 -46.07 6.11 -23.45
C SER A 92 -46.80 6.97 -24.47
N ALA A 93 -48.09 7.25 -24.26
CA ALA A 93 -48.82 8.25 -25.02
C ALA A 93 -48.44 9.69 -24.58
N LEU A 94 -48.66 10.68 -25.45
CA LEU A 94 -48.18 12.06 -25.29
C LEU A 94 -48.65 12.79 -24.00
N ASP A 95 -49.79 12.40 -23.41
CA ASP A 95 -50.54 13.25 -22.45
C ASP A 95 -50.51 12.79 -20.98
N ASP A 96 -49.69 11.81 -20.59
CA ASP A 96 -49.74 11.29 -19.22
C ASP A 96 -48.50 11.66 -18.38
N THR A 97 -48.60 12.81 -17.70
CA THR A 97 -47.56 13.28 -16.76
C THR A 97 -47.43 12.36 -15.55
N ASP A 98 -48.53 11.70 -15.14
CA ASP A 98 -48.55 10.80 -13.99
C ASP A 98 -47.86 9.49 -14.31
N ASP A 99 -47.99 8.98 -15.54
CA ASP A 99 -47.27 7.79 -16.01
C ASP A 99 -45.75 7.96 -16.05
N LYS A 100 -45.24 9.16 -16.33
CA LYS A 100 -43.80 9.44 -16.31
C LYS A 100 -43.23 9.34 -14.89
N VAL A 101 -43.95 9.90 -13.91
CA VAL A 101 -43.55 9.86 -12.50
C VAL A 101 -43.64 8.42 -11.96
N ARG A 102 -44.72 7.70 -12.30
CA ARG A 102 -44.90 6.29 -11.94
C ARG A 102 -43.82 5.39 -12.56
N GLY A 103 -43.46 5.63 -13.82
CA GLY A 103 -42.45 4.83 -14.53
C GLY A 103 -41.05 4.92 -13.92
N LEU A 104 -40.61 6.13 -13.57
CA LEU A 104 -39.33 6.33 -12.88
C LEU A 104 -39.33 5.69 -11.48
N THR A 105 -40.45 5.76 -10.77
CA THR A 105 -40.61 5.13 -9.45
C THR A 105 -40.59 3.59 -9.53
N THR A 106 -40.98 3.02 -10.67
CA THR A 106 -40.99 1.57 -10.93
C THR A 106 -39.61 1.04 -11.37
N GLY A 107 -38.62 1.93 -11.55
CA GLY A 107 -37.23 1.56 -11.89
C GLY A 107 -36.90 1.61 -13.38
N ALA A 108 -37.75 2.22 -14.21
CA ALA A 108 -37.37 2.56 -15.58
C ALA A 108 -36.36 3.71 -15.61
N VAL A 109 -35.47 3.68 -16.60
CA VAL A 109 -34.41 4.68 -16.75
C VAL A 109 -34.86 5.86 -17.60
N ASP A 110 -35.93 5.71 -18.38
CA ASP A 110 -36.45 6.75 -19.27
C ASP A 110 -37.84 6.42 -19.87
N TYR A 111 -38.35 7.33 -20.70
CA TYR A 111 -39.55 7.13 -21.53
C TYR A 111 -39.41 7.75 -22.94
N VAL A 112 -40.20 7.22 -23.89
CA VAL A 112 -40.38 7.74 -25.25
C VAL A 112 -41.88 7.93 -25.50
N SER A 113 -42.29 9.09 -26.02
CA SER A 113 -43.69 9.34 -26.37
C SER A 113 -44.06 8.79 -27.77
N LYS A 114 -45.28 8.25 -27.87
CA LYS A 114 -45.97 7.87 -29.12
C LYS A 114 -46.76 9.07 -29.68
N PRO A 115 -46.77 9.32 -31.01
CA PRO A 115 -46.11 8.55 -32.06
C PRO A 115 -44.59 8.73 -32.07
N PHE A 116 -43.87 7.66 -32.36
CA PHE A 116 -42.40 7.63 -32.29
C PHE A 116 -41.76 8.60 -33.29
N LYS A 117 -40.85 9.43 -32.79
CA LYS A 117 -39.90 10.18 -33.63
C LYS A 117 -38.60 9.39 -33.71
N ALA A 118 -38.21 8.99 -34.92
CA ALA A 118 -37.04 8.14 -35.14
C ALA A 118 -35.78 8.67 -34.44
N ASP A 119 -35.49 9.96 -34.58
CA ASP A 119 -34.33 10.62 -33.96
C ASP A 119 -34.37 10.57 -32.42
N GLU A 120 -35.57 10.69 -31.82
CA GLU A 120 -35.73 10.61 -30.36
C GLU A 120 -35.45 9.19 -29.85
N VAL A 121 -36.02 8.17 -30.50
CA VAL A 121 -35.80 6.77 -30.13
C VAL A 121 -34.32 6.42 -30.23
N ILE A 122 -33.67 6.78 -31.34
CA ILE A 122 -32.26 6.52 -31.57
C ILE A 122 -31.40 7.23 -30.50
N ALA A 123 -31.68 8.50 -30.20
CA ALA A 123 -30.93 9.26 -29.21
C ALA A 123 -31.03 8.65 -27.80
N ARG A 124 -32.22 8.24 -27.37
CA ARG A 124 -32.43 7.63 -26.05
C ARG A 124 -31.82 6.24 -25.96
N VAL A 125 -32.02 5.40 -26.97
CA VAL A 125 -31.41 4.06 -27.03
C VAL A 125 -29.89 4.16 -26.98
N ARG A 126 -29.27 5.04 -27.80
CA ARG A 126 -27.82 5.23 -27.78
C ARG A 126 -27.30 5.70 -26.43
N THR A 127 -27.98 6.67 -25.82
CA THR A 127 -27.61 7.20 -24.50
C THR A 127 -27.59 6.09 -23.45
N HIS A 128 -28.68 5.34 -23.33
CA HIS A 128 -28.80 4.31 -22.29
C HIS A 128 -27.93 3.08 -22.56
N LEU A 129 -27.74 2.68 -23.82
CA LEU A 129 -26.75 1.64 -24.15
C LEU A 129 -25.33 2.09 -23.79
N THR A 130 -24.98 3.36 -24.05
CA THR A 130 -23.67 3.90 -23.67
C THR A 130 -23.49 3.86 -22.15
N ILE A 131 -24.51 4.24 -21.38
CA ILE A 131 -24.47 4.17 -19.90
C ILE A 131 -24.26 2.73 -19.43
N VAL A 132 -25.01 1.77 -19.96
CA VAL A 132 -24.85 0.34 -19.62
C VAL A 132 -23.44 -0.16 -19.95
N GLN A 133 -22.90 0.20 -21.11
CA GLN A 133 -21.54 -0.18 -21.52
C GLN A 133 -20.47 0.43 -20.61
N LEU A 134 -20.62 1.71 -20.27
CA LEU A 134 -19.70 2.39 -19.35
C LEU A 134 -19.74 1.78 -17.94
N GLN A 135 -20.92 1.45 -17.43
CA GLN A 135 -21.08 0.80 -16.14
C GLN A 135 -20.40 -0.58 -16.12
N ARG A 136 -20.67 -1.43 -17.12
CA ARG A 136 -20.01 -2.74 -17.24
C ARG A 136 -18.49 -2.62 -17.33
N LYS A 137 -18.00 -1.62 -18.08
CA LYS A 137 -16.55 -1.36 -18.19
C LYS A 137 -15.96 -0.94 -16.85
N LEU A 138 -16.63 -0.06 -16.12
CA LEU A 138 -16.21 0.39 -14.80
C LEU A 138 -16.17 -0.79 -13.81
N ASP A 139 -17.20 -1.62 -13.79
CA ASP A 139 -17.27 -2.80 -12.91
C ASP A 139 -16.14 -3.80 -13.24
N HIS A 140 -15.87 -4.02 -14.53
CA HIS A 140 -14.75 -4.86 -14.96
C HIS A 140 -13.39 -4.29 -14.54
N GLN A 141 -13.18 -2.98 -14.70
CA GLN A 141 -11.94 -2.31 -14.29
C GLN A 141 -11.76 -2.34 -12.77
N ASN A 142 -12.83 -2.13 -12.00
CA ASN A 142 -12.80 -2.23 -10.54
C ASN A 142 -12.46 -3.65 -10.08
N ALA A 143 -13.04 -4.69 -10.70
CA ALA A 143 -12.72 -6.08 -10.41
C ALA A 143 -11.23 -6.37 -10.68
N GLN A 144 -10.70 -5.93 -11.83
CA GLN A 144 -9.28 -6.07 -12.16
C GLN A 144 -8.37 -5.35 -11.17
N LEU A 145 -8.72 -4.12 -10.78
CA LEU A 145 -7.96 -3.33 -9.82
C LEU A 145 -7.93 -4.01 -8.44
N LEU A 146 -9.06 -4.52 -7.97
CA LEU A 146 -9.16 -5.25 -6.72
C LEU A 146 -8.29 -6.52 -6.75
N HIS A 147 -8.33 -7.29 -7.84
CA HIS A 147 -7.46 -8.45 -7.99
C HIS A 147 -5.97 -8.10 -7.99
N ALA A 148 -5.58 -7.03 -8.71
CA ALA A 148 -4.20 -6.58 -8.75
C ALA A 148 -3.72 -6.07 -7.37
N ASN A 149 -4.55 -5.30 -6.66
CA ASN A 149 -4.25 -4.78 -5.33
C ASN A 149 -4.10 -5.92 -4.31
N ASN A 150 -5.02 -6.89 -4.30
CA ASN A 150 -4.94 -8.06 -3.42
C ASN A 150 -3.65 -8.86 -3.64
N ARG A 151 -3.24 -9.05 -4.90
CA ARG A 151 -1.97 -9.72 -5.22
C ARG A 151 -0.78 -8.93 -4.70
N MET A 152 -0.73 -7.62 -4.94
CA MET A 152 0.34 -6.75 -4.46
C MET A 152 0.41 -6.75 -2.92
N GLN A 153 -0.73 -6.76 -2.24
CA GLN A 153 -0.77 -6.84 -0.78
C GLN A 153 -0.22 -8.16 -0.24
N GLN A 154 -0.50 -9.28 -0.91
CA GLN A 154 0.05 -10.59 -0.55
C GLN A 154 1.58 -10.61 -0.73
N ASP A 155 2.09 -10.07 -1.84
CA ASP A 155 3.53 -9.97 -2.09
C ASP A 155 4.21 -9.11 -1.02
N LEU A 156 3.59 -8.00 -0.60
CA LEU A 156 4.11 -7.14 0.48
C LEU A 156 4.13 -7.85 1.85
N ILE A 157 3.10 -8.64 2.17
CA ILE A 157 3.06 -9.43 3.41
C ILE A 157 4.17 -10.48 3.43
N ALA A 158 4.40 -11.15 2.30
CA ALA A 158 5.49 -12.12 2.19
C ALA A 158 6.87 -11.47 2.36
N ALA A 159 7.07 -10.28 1.77
CA ALA A 159 8.30 -9.51 1.94
C ALA A 159 8.50 -9.05 3.40
N GLU A 160 7.44 -8.60 4.08
CA GLU A 160 7.49 -8.20 5.49
C GLU A 160 7.95 -9.37 6.38
N GLN A 161 7.41 -10.57 6.13
CA GLN A 161 7.81 -11.77 6.87
C GLN A 161 9.29 -12.10 6.71
N ILE A 162 9.85 -11.92 5.49
CA ILE A 162 11.27 -12.12 5.24
C ILE A 162 12.11 -11.10 6.01
N GLN A 163 11.74 -9.81 5.94
CA GLN A 163 12.47 -8.75 6.65
C GLN A 163 12.45 -8.98 8.17
N ARG A 164 11.27 -9.30 8.74
CA ARG A 164 11.13 -9.61 10.16
C ARG A 164 11.95 -10.83 10.60
N ALA A 165 12.06 -11.85 9.74
CA ALA A 165 12.85 -13.04 10.06
C ALA A 165 14.36 -12.78 10.10
N LEU A 166 14.83 -11.65 9.56
CA LEU A 166 16.24 -11.24 9.59
C LEU A 166 16.58 -10.34 10.79
N LEU A 167 15.57 -9.85 11.52
CA LEU A 167 15.78 -9.08 12.75
C LEU A 167 16.36 -9.95 13.88
N PRO A 168 17.06 -9.35 14.85
CA PRO A 168 17.64 -10.09 15.96
C PRO A 168 16.58 -10.77 16.82
N ALA A 169 16.94 -11.86 17.50
CA ALA A 169 16.04 -12.53 18.43
C ALA A 169 15.68 -11.61 19.62
N GLU A 170 14.48 -11.76 20.18
CA GLU A 170 13.97 -10.91 21.29
C GLU A 170 14.81 -11.03 22.57
N THR A 171 15.56 -12.11 22.76
CA THR A 171 16.41 -12.31 23.94
C THR A 171 17.81 -12.71 23.50
N LEU A 172 18.74 -11.77 23.61
CA LEU A 172 20.16 -12.00 23.38
C LEU A 172 20.93 -11.64 24.65
N ALA A 173 21.59 -12.62 25.26
CA ALA A 173 22.40 -12.43 26.45
C ALA A 173 23.88 -12.67 26.09
N PHE A 174 24.69 -11.62 26.15
CA PHE A 174 26.10 -11.65 25.77
C PHE A 174 27.00 -11.46 27.01
N GLY A 175 26.86 -12.38 27.97
CA GLY A 175 27.55 -12.28 29.25
C GLY A 175 27.10 -11.04 30.04
N PRO A 176 28.00 -10.09 30.39
CA PRO A 176 27.65 -8.88 31.13
C PRO A 176 26.91 -7.83 30.29
N VAL A 177 26.82 -8.00 28.97
CA VAL A 177 26.18 -7.05 28.06
C VAL A 177 24.72 -7.41 27.87
N GLN A 178 23.83 -6.52 28.29
CA GLN A 178 22.42 -6.56 27.96
C GLN A 178 22.15 -5.70 26.74
N ILE A 179 21.43 -6.26 25.77
CA ILE A 179 21.03 -5.55 24.57
C ILE A 179 19.52 -5.70 24.40
N GLN A 180 18.86 -4.59 24.10
CA GLN A 180 17.45 -4.52 23.75
C GLN A 180 17.32 -3.73 22.46
N TRP A 181 16.26 -3.98 21.70
CA TRP A 181 16.04 -3.30 20.43
C TRP A 181 14.56 -3.03 20.20
N MET A 182 14.28 -2.03 19.38
CA MET A 182 12.95 -1.62 18.93
C MET A 182 13.01 -1.37 17.43
N TYR A 183 12.00 -1.88 16.71
CA TYR A 183 11.88 -1.72 15.26
C TYR A 183 10.44 -1.37 14.91
N GLN A 184 10.23 -0.18 14.37
CA GLN A 184 8.93 0.36 14.02
C GLN A 184 8.97 0.95 12.61
N PRO A 185 8.55 0.17 11.59
CA PRO A 185 8.51 0.68 10.22
C PRO A 185 7.36 1.69 10.03
N CYS A 186 7.55 2.70 9.19
CA CYS A 186 6.53 3.68 8.81
C CYS A 186 5.47 3.09 7.85
N ASP A 187 5.83 2.03 7.14
CA ASP A 187 4.91 1.24 6.32
C ASP A 187 5.08 -0.26 6.60
N ARG A 188 4.63 -1.14 5.70
CA ARG A 188 4.84 -2.60 5.88
C ARG A 188 6.30 -3.03 5.76
N LEU A 189 7.08 -2.29 4.98
CA LEU A 189 8.47 -2.58 4.67
C LEU A 189 9.29 -1.33 4.97
N ALA A 190 10.40 -1.52 5.68
CA ALA A 190 11.28 -0.43 6.09
C ALA A 190 12.57 -0.41 5.25
N GLY A 191 13.10 0.77 4.98
CA GLY A 191 14.49 0.95 4.52
C GLY A 191 15.46 0.64 5.66
N ASP A 192 15.07 1.01 6.86
CA ASP A 192 15.73 0.70 8.12
C ASP A 192 15.98 -0.80 8.33
N ALA A 193 17.16 -1.10 8.85
CA ALA A 193 17.52 -2.42 9.35
C ALA A 193 18.41 -2.32 10.59
N LEU A 194 18.20 -3.24 11.52
CA LEU A 194 19.06 -3.40 12.68
C LEU A 194 19.37 -4.88 12.89
N ASN A 195 20.55 -5.18 13.42
CA ASN A 195 20.86 -6.55 13.87
C ASN A 195 21.92 -6.59 14.95
N ILE A 196 21.91 -7.72 15.68
CA ILE A 196 22.80 -8.04 16.77
C ILE A 196 23.17 -9.52 16.63
N PHE A 197 24.46 -9.82 16.48
CA PHE A 197 24.92 -11.19 16.23
C PHE A 197 26.27 -11.47 16.87
N GLN A 198 26.50 -12.73 17.24
CA GLN A 198 27.80 -13.17 17.74
C GLN A 198 28.78 -13.34 16.57
N ILE A 199 29.96 -12.71 16.65
CA ILE A 199 31.04 -12.89 15.67
C ILE A 199 31.92 -14.08 16.08
N ASP A 200 32.35 -14.11 17.34
CA ASP A 200 33.14 -15.17 17.98
C ASP A 200 32.84 -15.25 19.48
N GLU A 201 33.60 -15.99 20.30
CA GLU A 201 33.32 -16.16 21.73
C GLU A 201 33.24 -14.84 22.55
N HIS A 202 33.93 -13.79 22.12
CA HIS A 202 34.06 -12.56 22.91
C HIS A 202 33.53 -11.32 22.20
N ASN A 203 33.32 -11.38 20.88
CA ASN A 203 32.94 -10.25 20.06
C ASN A 203 31.50 -10.37 19.55
N VAL A 204 30.73 -9.30 19.75
CA VAL A 204 29.33 -9.16 19.30
C VAL A 204 29.26 -8.02 18.30
N GLY A 205 28.72 -8.29 17.11
CA GLY A 205 28.44 -7.29 16.10
C GLY A 205 27.08 -6.64 16.33
N VAL A 206 27.01 -5.33 16.20
CA VAL A 206 25.77 -4.54 16.25
C VAL A 206 25.75 -3.56 15.08
N TYR A 207 24.62 -3.41 14.41
CA TYR A 207 24.46 -2.36 13.42
C TYR A 207 23.03 -1.81 13.37
N VAL A 208 22.95 -0.56 12.95
CA VAL A 208 21.74 0.08 12.45
C VAL A 208 22.10 0.70 11.11
N LEU A 209 21.28 0.47 10.11
CA LEU A 209 21.41 1.08 8.80
C LEU A 209 20.07 1.67 8.40
N ASP A 210 20.13 2.72 7.60
CA ASP A 210 18.97 3.36 7.01
C ASP A 210 19.23 3.58 5.52
N VAL A 211 18.34 3.05 4.68
CA VAL A 211 18.41 3.15 3.22
C VAL A 211 17.55 4.33 2.78
N VAL A 212 18.12 5.23 1.98
CA VAL A 212 17.38 6.40 1.50
C VAL A 212 16.08 6.04 0.78
N GLY A 213 15.00 6.68 1.25
CA GLY A 213 13.64 6.47 0.79
C GLY A 213 12.93 5.36 1.56
N HIS A 214 11.66 5.09 1.20
CA HIS A 214 10.85 4.10 1.92
C HIS A 214 10.20 3.09 0.96
N GLY A 215 9.66 2.01 1.53
CA GLY A 215 8.91 0.98 0.80
C GLY A 215 9.79 -0.08 0.13
N VAL A 216 9.26 -0.70 -0.94
CA VAL A 216 9.83 -1.94 -1.51
C VAL A 216 11.28 -1.80 -1.94
N SER A 217 11.64 -0.73 -2.68
CA SER A 217 13.00 -0.56 -3.20
C SER A 217 14.03 -0.45 -2.06
N ALA A 218 13.75 0.36 -1.04
CA ALA A 218 14.64 0.55 0.11
C ALA A 218 14.77 -0.76 0.91
N SER A 219 13.65 -1.45 1.16
CA SER A 219 13.64 -2.72 1.89
C SER A 219 14.41 -3.85 1.20
N LEU A 220 14.40 -3.92 -0.14
CA LEU A 220 15.16 -4.94 -0.88
C LEU A 220 16.67 -4.74 -0.72
N LEU A 221 17.15 -3.49 -0.75
CA LEU A 221 18.55 -3.18 -0.48
C LEU A 221 18.89 -3.48 0.98
N SER A 222 18.02 -3.10 1.91
CA SER A 222 18.15 -3.40 3.34
C SER A 222 18.34 -4.91 3.60
N VAL A 223 17.48 -5.75 3.02
CA VAL A 223 17.58 -7.22 3.08
C VAL A 223 18.89 -7.74 2.47
N ALA A 224 19.33 -7.18 1.34
CA ALA A 224 20.58 -7.57 0.72
C ALA A 224 21.81 -7.25 1.59
N VAL A 225 21.80 -6.09 2.25
CA VAL A 225 22.86 -5.69 3.20
C VAL A 225 22.82 -6.55 4.46
N MET A 226 21.62 -6.79 5.04
CA MET A 226 21.45 -7.69 6.18
C MET A 226 22.03 -9.09 5.91
N HIS A 227 21.79 -9.64 4.72
CA HIS A 227 22.36 -10.94 4.34
C HIS A 227 23.88 -10.89 4.16
N ALA A 228 24.41 -9.80 3.59
CA ALA A 228 25.86 -9.62 3.42
C ALA A 228 26.61 -9.47 4.76
N LEU A 229 25.95 -8.93 5.79
CA LEU A 229 26.49 -8.79 7.14
C LEU A 229 26.29 -10.03 8.02
N SER A 230 25.59 -11.07 7.53
CA SER A 230 25.37 -12.29 8.30
C SER A 230 26.68 -13.08 8.49
N PRO A 231 27.02 -13.54 9.71
CA PRO A 231 28.19 -14.39 9.97
C PRO A 231 28.20 -15.70 9.19
N THR A 232 27.02 -16.22 8.85
CA THR A 232 26.86 -17.45 8.06
C THR A 232 26.93 -17.22 6.57
N SER A 233 27.06 -15.97 6.12
CA SER A 233 27.14 -15.67 4.70
C SER A 233 28.46 -16.19 4.11
N SER A 234 28.35 -17.06 3.11
CA SER A 234 29.49 -17.58 2.35
C SER A 234 29.91 -16.63 1.22
N ILE A 235 29.27 -15.45 1.11
CA ILE A 235 29.44 -14.53 -0.02
C ILE A 235 30.47 -13.47 0.35
N GLY A 236 31.75 -13.80 0.15
CA GLY A 236 32.89 -12.92 0.36
C GLY A 236 33.34 -12.89 1.83
N SER A 237 34.61 -13.20 2.07
CA SER A 237 35.23 -13.13 3.39
C SER A 237 35.36 -11.67 3.82
N MET A 238 34.35 -11.11 4.48
CA MET A 238 34.42 -9.81 5.15
C MET A 238 34.88 -10.03 6.59
N ASN A 239 35.91 -9.31 7.03
CA ASN A 239 36.32 -9.33 8.42
C ASN A 239 35.34 -8.54 9.30
N LEU A 240 34.35 -9.23 9.87
CA LEU A 240 33.32 -8.62 10.72
C LEU A 240 33.87 -7.99 12.02
N LEU A 241 35.14 -8.26 12.38
CA LEU A 241 35.80 -7.66 13.55
C LEU A 241 36.34 -6.25 13.30
N ASP A 242 36.50 -5.83 12.04
CA ASP A 242 36.99 -4.50 11.68
C ASP A 242 35.86 -3.64 11.09
N PRO A 243 35.29 -2.70 11.87
CA PRO A 243 34.23 -1.82 11.40
C PRO A 243 34.57 -1.04 10.13
N VAL A 244 35.82 -0.59 9.96
CA VAL A 244 36.24 0.20 8.81
C VAL A 244 36.29 -0.66 7.56
N GLU A 245 36.81 -1.89 7.67
CA GLU A 245 36.81 -2.86 6.58
C GLU A 245 35.39 -3.23 6.16
N VAL A 246 34.47 -3.41 7.13
CA VAL A 246 33.05 -3.67 6.86
C VAL A 246 32.43 -2.55 6.04
N ALA A 247 32.55 -1.28 6.48
CA ALA A 247 32.01 -0.14 5.75
C ALA A 247 32.61 0.01 4.34
N ALA A 248 33.93 -0.14 4.19
CA ALA A 248 34.61 -0.06 2.90
C ALA A 248 34.17 -1.18 1.94
N THR A 249 34.00 -2.41 2.46
CA THR A 249 33.53 -3.56 1.69
C THR A 249 32.09 -3.38 1.25
N LEU A 250 31.21 -2.89 2.13
CA LEU A 250 29.82 -2.55 1.76
C LEU A 250 29.76 -1.47 0.69
N ASN A 251 30.57 -0.41 0.79
CA ASN A 251 30.64 0.65 -0.23
C ASN A 251 31.06 0.12 -1.61
N THR A 252 31.99 -0.82 -1.63
CA THR A 252 32.46 -1.45 -2.88
C THR A 252 31.39 -2.38 -3.47
N ARG A 253 30.63 -3.08 -2.62
CA ARG A 253 29.66 -4.10 -3.03
C ARG A 253 28.29 -3.51 -3.41
N PHE A 254 27.92 -2.40 -2.80
CA PHE A 254 26.65 -1.71 -3.01
C PHE A 254 26.89 -0.28 -3.51
N PRO A 255 27.56 -0.08 -4.66
CA PRO A 255 27.72 1.24 -5.23
C PRO A 255 26.36 1.78 -5.68
N MET A 256 26.15 3.08 -5.55
CA MET A 256 24.96 3.74 -6.07
C MET A 256 24.92 3.58 -7.60
N LEU A 257 24.01 2.72 -8.08
CA LEU A 257 23.86 2.45 -9.51
C LEU A 257 23.13 3.59 -10.20
N SER A 258 23.59 3.97 -11.40
CA SER A 258 22.93 4.93 -12.28
C SER A 258 21.47 4.53 -12.51
N GLY A 259 20.53 5.27 -11.90
CA GLY A 259 19.08 5.06 -12.03
C GLY A 259 18.37 4.61 -10.75
N SER A 260 19.09 4.06 -9.76
CA SER A 260 18.50 3.71 -8.46
C SER A 260 18.55 4.86 -7.45
N ASN A 261 19.61 5.69 -7.52
CA ASN A 261 19.94 6.70 -6.50
C ASN A 261 19.88 6.16 -5.05
N GLN A 262 20.02 4.84 -4.87
CA GLN A 262 19.98 4.21 -3.56
C GLN A 262 21.37 4.22 -2.94
N PHE A 263 21.42 4.72 -1.71
CA PHE A 263 22.56 4.68 -0.82
C PHE A 263 22.02 4.52 0.60
N PHE A 264 22.89 4.22 1.56
CA PHE A 264 22.45 4.02 2.93
C PHE A 264 23.45 4.58 3.94
N THR A 265 22.92 4.99 5.07
CA THR A 265 23.69 5.32 6.26
C THR A 265 23.94 4.04 7.08
N LEU A 266 25.04 4.00 7.82
CA LEU A 266 25.39 2.84 8.64
C LEU A 266 26.08 3.28 9.94
N PHE A 267 25.58 2.77 11.06
CA PHE A 267 26.37 2.53 12.26
C PHE A 267 26.75 1.05 12.30
N TYR A 268 28.04 0.74 12.43
CA TYR A 268 28.50 -0.63 12.67
C TYR A 268 29.47 -0.64 13.84
N GLY A 269 29.20 -1.48 14.84
CA GLY A 269 29.98 -1.61 16.06
C GLY A 269 30.32 -3.06 16.40
N VAL A 270 31.49 -3.26 16.98
CA VAL A 270 31.95 -4.54 17.53
C VAL A 270 32.19 -4.35 19.02
N ILE A 271 31.40 -5.05 19.82
CA ILE A 271 31.49 -5.05 21.28
C ILE A 271 32.35 -6.22 21.72
N ASN A 272 33.47 -5.93 22.38
CA ASN A 272 34.26 -6.94 23.06
C ASN A 272 33.76 -7.09 24.50
N THR A 273 33.11 -8.22 24.78
CA THR A 273 32.46 -8.51 26.07
C THR A 273 33.46 -8.70 27.21
N GLN A 274 34.69 -9.13 26.91
CA GLN A 274 35.74 -9.34 27.90
C GLN A 274 36.43 -8.03 28.32
N GLN A 275 36.79 -7.21 27.34
CA GLN A 275 37.41 -5.90 27.54
C GLN A 275 36.41 -4.81 27.91
N ARG A 276 35.10 -5.09 27.75
CA ARG A 276 34.01 -4.13 27.93
C ARG A 276 34.27 -2.87 27.10
N SER A 277 34.56 -3.07 25.82
CA SER A 277 34.84 -2.00 24.88
C SER A 277 33.98 -2.16 23.63
N ILE A 278 33.73 -1.05 22.94
CA ILE A 278 33.12 -1.04 21.62
C ILE A 278 34.03 -0.29 20.67
N THR A 279 34.30 -0.90 19.52
CA THR A 279 34.92 -0.24 18.37
C THR A 279 33.85 -0.08 17.31
N TYR A 280 33.63 1.14 16.81
CA TYR A 280 32.57 1.43 15.85
C TYR A 280 33.04 2.33 14.71
N THR A 281 32.29 2.30 13.61
CA THR A 281 32.39 3.26 12.51
C THR A 281 31.02 3.85 12.20
N LEU A 282 31.04 5.00 11.53
CA LEU A 282 29.86 5.72 11.08
C LEU A 282 30.01 6.03 9.59
N ALA A 283 28.96 5.79 8.82
CA ALA A 283 28.83 6.20 7.43
C ALA A 283 27.56 7.07 7.32
N ALA A 284 27.72 8.38 7.53
CA ALA A 284 26.64 9.38 7.53
C ALA A 284 25.44 9.10 8.46
N HIS A 285 25.54 8.13 9.35
CA HIS A 285 24.49 7.76 10.29
C HIS A 285 24.51 8.65 11.53
N PRO A 286 23.38 8.86 12.22
CA PRO A 286 23.36 9.55 13.50
C PRO A 286 24.37 8.97 14.49
N PRO A 287 25.17 9.81 15.16
CA PRO A 287 26.10 9.34 16.18
C PRO A 287 25.35 8.76 17.39
N PRO A 288 25.88 7.71 18.03
CA PRO A 288 25.18 7.07 19.13
C PRO A 288 25.19 7.96 20.38
N MET A 289 24.17 7.80 21.21
CA MET A 289 24.00 8.55 22.45
C MET A 289 24.35 7.70 23.67
N HIS A 290 25.33 8.18 24.44
CA HIS A 290 25.81 7.52 25.64
C HIS A 290 25.28 8.21 26.89
N VAL A 291 24.78 7.41 27.83
CA VAL A 291 24.38 7.86 29.17
C VAL A 291 25.39 7.31 30.17
N ASP A 292 26.05 8.21 30.89
CA ASP A 292 26.98 7.82 31.95
C ASP A 292 26.26 7.31 33.21
N ALA A 293 27.02 6.79 34.17
CA ALA A 293 26.48 6.31 35.45
C ALA A 293 25.80 7.40 36.30
N ALA A 294 26.02 8.69 35.98
CA ALA A 294 25.35 9.82 36.62
C ALA A 294 24.04 10.21 35.89
N GLY A 295 23.67 9.51 34.82
CA GLY A 295 22.48 9.80 34.01
C GLY A 295 22.67 10.95 33.02
N GLN A 296 23.91 11.40 32.77
CA GLN A 296 24.17 12.47 31.81
C GLN A 296 24.34 11.88 30.41
N ALA A 297 23.52 12.37 29.47
CA ALA A 297 23.60 11.97 28.07
C ALA A 297 24.62 12.82 27.30
N GLN A 298 25.44 12.15 26.51
CA GLN A 298 26.45 12.74 25.63
C GLN A 298 26.43 12.00 24.29
N VAL A 299 26.51 12.75 23.20
CA VAL A 299 26.64 12.18 21.86
C VAL A 299 28.11 11.82 21.66
N TRP A 300 28.38 10.61 21.18
CA TRP A 300 29.75 10.22 20.83
C TRP A 300 30.20 10.87 19.54
N GLU A 301 31.51 11.05 19.43
CA GLU A 301 32.11 11.59 18.21
C GLU A 301 32.04 10.58 17.06
N GLY A 302 31.84 11.09 15.86
CA GLY A 302 32.15 10.36 14.65
C GLY A 302 31.42 10.90 13.43
N SER A 303 31.99 10.60 12.28
CA SER A 303 31.49 11.08 10.99
C SER A 303 32.00 10.19 9.86
N GLY A 304 31.25 10.13 8.78
CA GLY A 304 31.67 9.43 7.58
C GLY A 304 30.74 9.74 6.43
N LEU A 305 31.15 9.33 5.23
CA LEU A 305 30.34 9.49 4.02
C LEU A 305 29.32 8.35 3.92
N PRO A 306 28.13 8.57 3.34
CA PRO A 306 27.15 7.51 3.16
C PRO A 306 27.71 6.37 2.29
N ILE A 307 27.26 5.15 2.55
CA ILE A 307 27.68 3.96 1.81
C ILE A 307 27.09 4.01 0.39
N GLY A 308 27.93 3.80 -0.62
CA GLY A 308 27.55 3.68 -2.03
C GLY A 308 27.65 4.98 -2.83
N VAL A 309 27.80 6.14 -2.18
CA VAL A 309 27.82 7.45 -2.86
C VAL A 309 29.20 7.79 -3.43
N VAL A 310 30.25 7.55 -2.65
CA VAL A 310 31.63 7.91 -3.02
C VAL A 310 32.39 6.63 -3.34
N LYS A 311 33.11 6.60 -4.46
CA LYS A 311 33.82 5.40 -4.93
C LYS A 311 34.91 4.94 -3.97
N GLU A 312 35.67 5.88 -3.42
CA GLU A 312 36.79 5.63 -2.50
C GLU A 312 36.64 6.50 -1.24
N PRO A 313 35.73 6.13 -0.33
CA PRO A 313 35.48 6.88 0.90
C PRO A 313 36.58 6.59 1.94
N MET A 314 36.78 7.53 2.87
CA MET A 314 37.56 7.31 4.07
C MET A 314 36.62 7.12 5.26
N TYR A 315 36.65 5.94 5.87
CA TYR A 315 35.97 5.62 7.12
C TYR A 315 36.96 5.59 8.26
N ASN A 316 36.53 6.02 9.45
CA ASN A 316 37.33 5.99 10.67
C ASN A 316 36.71 5.03 11.69
N ALA A 317 37.54 4.50 12.59
CA ALA A 317 37.09 3.75 13.74
C ALA A 317 37.28 4.57 15.02
N TRP A 318 36.35 4.43 15.94
CA TRP A 318 36.47 4.96 17.30
C TRP A 318 36.29 3.83 18.31
N THR A 319 37.12 3.83 19.35
CA THR A 319 37.02 2.87 20.44
C THR A 319 36.68 3.57 21.73
N LYS A 320 35.67 3.06 22.43
CA LYS A 320 35.23 3.54 23.75
C LYS A 320 35.11 2.38 24.72
N THR A 321 35.41 2.64 26.00
CA THR A 321 35.19 1.69 27.08
C THR A 321 33.78 1.84 27.61
N LEU A 322 33.07 0.72 27.76
CA LEU A 322 31.74 0.62 28.33
C LEU A 322 31.86 0.31 29.82
N SER A 323 31.67 1.33 30.66
CA SER A 323 31.73 1.15 32.11
C SER A 323 30.42 0.55 32.65
N PRO A 324 30.43 -0.22 33.76
CA PRO A 324 29.21 -0.70 34.38
C PRO A 324 28.25 0.45 34.72
N GLY A 325 26.96 0.24 34.47
CA GLY A 325 25.92 1.27 34.68
C GLY A 325 25.89 2.37 33.62
N THR A 326 26.64 2.24 32.52
CA THR A 326 26.48 3.09 31.33
C THR A 326 25.52 2.48 30.34
N ARG A 327 24.88 3.34 29.53
CA ARG A 327 24.00 2.93 28.44
C ARG A 327 24.42 3.55 27.14
N LEU A 328 24.20 2.83 26.05
CA LEU A 328 24.42 3.30 24.69
C LEU A 328 23.15 3.11 23.88
N PHE A 329 22.71 4.17 23.19
CA PHE A 329 21.58 4.17 22.28
C PHE A 329 22.08 4.43 20.87
N ILE A 330 21.76 3.51 19.97
CA ILE A 330 22.02 3.61 18.53
C ILE A 330 20.66 3.67 17.87
N PHE A 331 20.42 4.64 16.98
CA PHE A 331 19.10 4.87 16.41
C PHE A 331 19.19 5.41 14.98
N SER A 332 18.20 5.09 14.17
CA SER A 332 18.01 5.73 12.86
C SER A 332 17.52 7.18 13.03
N ASP A 333 17.63 7.96 11.96
CA ASP A 333 17.22 9.36 11.90
C ASP A 333 15.71 9.56 11.99
N GLY A 334 14.89 8.52 11.74
CA GLY A 334 13.44 8.59 11.95
C GLY A 334 13.02 8.96 13.38
N LEU A 335 13.89 8.78 14.38
CA LEU A 335 13.65 9.20 15.75
C LEU A 335 13.83 10.71 15.97
N PRO A 336 15.00 11.34 15.70
CA PRO A 336 15.14 12.79 15.77
C PRO A 336 14.30 13.52 14.71
N GLU A 337 13.99 12.91 13.57
CA GLU A 337 13.17 13.51 12.50
C GLU A 337 11.66 13.35 12.71
N LEU A 338 11.24 12.74 13.82
CA LEU A 338 9.82 12.57 14.16
C LEU A 338 9.10 13.91 14.21
N ARG A 339 7.93 14.01 13.54
CA ARG A 339 7.16 15.25 13.44
C ARG A 339 5.92 15.26 14.32
N ALA A 340 5.70 16.37 15.00
CA ALA A 340 4.44 16.68 15.65
C ALA A 340 3.38 17.10 14.60
N PRO A 341 2.07 17.14 14.95
CA PRO A 341 1.00 17.53 14.02
C PRO A 341 1.12 18.94 13.43
N ASP A 342 1.85 19.83 14.11
CA ASP A 342 2.15 21.18 13.65
C ASP A 342 3.40 21.26 12.75
N GLY A 343 4.05 20.12 12.50
CA GLY A 343 5.26 19.98 11.68
C GLY A 343 6.58 20.18 12.44
N THR A 344 6.53 20.48 13.75
CA THR A 344 7.72 20.62 14.60
C THR A 344 8.47 19.29 14.71
N LEU A 345 9.79 19.31 14.47
CA LEU A 345 10.66 18.16 14.65
C LEU A 345 10.88 17.84 16.13
N PHE A 346 10.99 16.56 16.46
CA PHE A 346 11.37 16.11 17.80
C PHE A 346 12.79 16.59 18.11
N GLY A 347 13.74 16.33 17.22
CA GLY A 347 15.10 16.84 17.30
C GLY A 347 15.96 16.24 18.43
N ASP A 348 17.26 16.49 18.34
CA ASP A 348 18.27 15.87 19.20
C ASP A 348 18.13 16.27 20.67
N ASP A 349 17.72 17.51 20.95
CA ASP A 349 17.57 18.01 22.33
C ASP A 349 16.44 17.30 23.09
N ASN A 350 15.30 17.05 22.43
CA ASN A 350 14.20 16.33 23.05
C ASN A 350 14.53 14.83 23.19
N LEU A 351 15.22 14.25 22.20
CA LEU A 351 15.71 12.87 22.29
C LEU A 351 16.67 12.69 23.47
N LYS A 352 17.61 13.63 23.62
CA LYS A 352 18.53 13.66 24.75
C LYS A 352 17.79 13.74 26.08
N ALA A 353 16.82 14.65 26.21
CA ALA A 353 16.03 14.77 27.43
C ALA A 353 15.23 13.48 27.74
N LEU A 354 14.63 12.86 26.72
CA LEU A 354 13.88 11.61 26.86
C LEU A 354 14.77 10.47 27.38
N ILE A 355 15.95 10.30 26.78
CA ILE A 355 16.91 9.26 27.18
C ILE A 355 17.43 9.50 28.61
N GLN A 356 17.74 10.74 28.98
CA GLN A 356 18.16 11.08 30.35
C GLN A 356 17.09 10.77 31.39
N ASN A 357 15.82 11.04 31.08
CA ASN A 357 14.70 10.72 31.97
C ASN A 357 14.47 9.21 32.16
N CYS A 358 15.05 8.38 31.30
CA CYS A 358 14.95 6.92 31.38
C CYS A 358 16.15 6.26 32.08
N ALA A 359 17.20 7.02 32.45
CA ALA A 359 18.44 6.48 33.01
C ALA A 359 18.23 5.62 34.28
N GLY A 360 17.20 5.90 35.07
CA GLY A 360 16.89 5.17 36.32
C GLY A 360 15.99 3.93 36.17
N ILE A 361 15.60 3.57 34.96
CA ILE A 361 14.63 2.49 34.68
C ILE A 361 15.36 1.29 34.08
N HIS A 362 14.89 0.06 34.26
CA HIS A 362 15.44 -1.10 33.55
C HIS A 362 15.47 -0.88 32.02
N LEU A 363 16.44 -1.46 31.32
CA LEU A 363 16.63 -1.27 29.86
C LEU A 363 15.35 -1.56 29.06
N THR A 364 14.63 -2.64 29.39
CA THR A 364 13.36 -3.01 28.76
C THR A 364 12.31 -1.89 28.89
N GLY A 365 12.12 -1.35 30.10
CA GLY A 365 11.16 -0.26 30.33
C GLY A 365 11.60 1.09 29.73
N THR A 366 12.86 1.21 29.30
CA THR A 366 13.34 2.40 28.59
C THR A 366 12.81 2.42 27.16
N LEU A 367 12.86 1.30 26.44
CA LEU A 367 12.33 1.22 25.08
C LEU A 367 10.81 1.36 25.05
N ASP A 368 10.11 0.78 26.01
CA ASP A 368 8.66 0.97 26.16
C ASP A 368 8.29 2.45 26.31
N ARG A 369 9.00 3.18 27.16
CA ARG A 369 8.79 4.63 27.33
C ARG A 369 9.12 5.44 26.07
N ILE A 370 10.17 5.05 25.35
CA ILE A 370 10.50 5.70 24.07
C ILE A 370 9.36 5.48 23.07
N SER A 371 8.85 4.24 22.96
CA SER A 371 7.71 3.91 22.09
C SER A 371 6.45 4.69 22.45
N GLU A 372 6.09 4.74 23.74
CA GLU A 372 4.94 5.53 24.22
C GLU A 372 5.09 7.02 23.87
N HIS A 373 6.29 7.57 24.02
CA HIS A 373 6.56 8.97 23.70
C HIS A 373 6.46 9.26 22.20
N ILE A 374 6.98 8.36 21.36
CA ILE A 374 6.87 8.45 19.88
C ILE A 374 5.40 8.49 19.47
N ILE A 375 4.58 7.59 20.02
CA ILE A 375 3.14 7.51 19.72
C ILE A 375 2.42 8.80 20.16
N ALA A 376 2.76 9.34 21.33
CA ALA A 376 2.19 10.58 21.83
C ALA A 376 2.59 11.80 20.99
N TRP A 377 3.82 11.83 20.46
CA TRP A 377 4.31 12.94 19.64
C TRP A 377 3.75 12.92 18.21
N ASN A 378 3.68 11.75 17.59
CA ASN A 378 3.36 11.56 16.17
C ASN A 378 1.86 11.28 15.90
N HIS A 379 0.95 12.06 16.50
CA HIS A 379 -0.51 11.84 16.42
C HIS A 379 -1.10 11.64 15.01
N GLN A 380 -0.40 11.99 13.92
CA GLN A 380 -0.87 11.84 12.53
C GLN A 380 -0.37 10.58 11.82
N GLY A 381 0.59 9.84 12.39
CA GLY A 381 1.05 8.55 11.90
C GLY A 381 1.80 8.65 10.57
N LYS A 382 3.11 8.35 10.64
CA LYS A 382 4.08 8.14 9.54
C LYS A 382 4.93 9.38 9.19
N SER A 383 6.13 9.44 9.78
CA SER A 383 7.23 10.30 9.30
C SER A 383 8.26 9.46 8.57
N ASP A 384 8.88 8.52 9.27
CA ASP A 384 9.92 7.62 8.76
C ASP A 384 10.03 6.35 9.62
N ASP A 385 10.83 5.39 9.16
CA ASP A 385 11.14 4.17 9.90
C ASP A 385 11.95 4.47 11.17
N ILE A 386 11.70 3.74 12.25
CA ILE A 386 12.38 3.93 13.52
C ILE A 386 13.03 2.62 13.97
N SER A 387 14.34 2.66 14.09
CA SER A 387 15.17 1.57 14.60
C SER A 387 15.95 2.07 15.79
N VAL A 388 15.93 1.32 16.90
CA VAL A 388 16.70 1.65 18.11
C VAL A 388 17.33 0.39 18.67
N ILE A 389 18.62 0.44 18.97
CA ILE A 389 19.35 -0.53 19.78
C ILE A 389 19.79 0.17 21.07
N ALA A 390 19.45 -0.42 22.21
CA ALA A 390 19.89 0.03 23.53
C ALA A 390 20.80 -1.04 24.16
N ILE A 391 21.96 -0.63 24.65
CA ILE A 391 22.98 -1.51 25.26
C ILE A 391 23.25 -1.03 26.68
N GLU A 392 23.30 -1.97 27.63
CA GLU A 392 23.66 -1.72 29.04
C GLU A 392 24.70 -2.75 29.50
N ILE A 393 25.70 -2.30 30.26
CA ILE A 393 26.67 -3.19 30.92
C ILE A 393 26.26 -3.39 32.36
N ASN A 394 25.88 -4.62 32.69
CA ASN A 394 25.56 -5.02 34.07
C ASN A 394 26.82 -4.98 34.97
N GLN A 395 26.58 -4.75 36.26
CA GLN A 395 27.62 -4.72 37.29
C GLN A 395 28.33 -6.07 37.44
#